data_AF-S2JPV4-F1
#
_entry.id   AF-S2JPV4-F1
#
_cell.length_a   1.000
_cell.length_b   1.000
_cell.length_c   1.000
_cell.angle_alpha   90.00
_cell.angle_beta   90.00
_cell.angle_gamma   90.00
#
_symmetry.space_group_name_H-M   'P 1'
#
loop_
_entity.id
_entity.type
_entity.pdbx_description
1 polymer ?
#
loop_
_entity_poly.entity_id
_entity_poly.type
_entity_poly.pdbx_seq_one_letter_code
_entity_poly.pdbx_strand_id
1 'polypeptide(L)'
;MSTAPYYTILSPPLPTNLVLSDVRINKKIDINHDKQLKSLKTYVELFQDRKSFWIEVAVLDRLHYKNINQQRPFHRFKRSMELRRLLKRLKSLQINKELERLYISFWDAKSLDKCTSKWNYIPSKESIQYTMHRLIGAALLLDKIKIALLETYRANSTLLKLEHFVSLAIVYMGICSRLYKLCHIWVNQIEECYHMLYTWSTCFPSGLKNKEQKAFNAQHNLQCDADTLKTVRTQYAQNALKSKSSIQHKVHLETYLANQSVVDKVKSMQKEYGISNGSDSEDIGEDMMDFEDLGEVIER
;
A
#
# COMPACT_ATOMS: atom_id res chain seq x y z
N MET A 1 6.18 24.29 -7.93
CA MET A 1 6.20 23.19 -6.94
C MET A 1 5.70 21.94 -7.65
N SER A 2 6.47 20.85 -7.67
CA SER A 2 6.04 19.60 -8.32
C SER A 2 4.98 18.96 -7.44
N THR A 3 3.71 18.97 -7.86
CA THR A 3 2.63 18.29 -7.15
C THR A 3 2.95 16.80 -7.01
N ALA A 4 2.69 16.23 -5.82
CA ALA A 4 2.92 14.82 -5.58
C ALA A 4 2.09 13.98 -6.59
N PRO A 5 2.64 12.89 -7.14
CA PRO A 5 1.92 12.10 -8.13
C PRO A 5 0.66 11.48 -7.52
N TYR A 6 -0.43 11.46 -8.28
CA TYR A 6 -1.76 11.11 -7.80
C TYR A 6 -1.85 9.74 -7.11
N TYR A 7 -1.09 8.76 -7.60
CA TYR A 7 -0.99 7.41 -7.02
C TYR A 7 -0.33 7.35 -5.62
N THR A 8 0.25 8.45 -5.13
CA THR A 8 0.84 8.53 -3.78
C THR A 8 -0.16 8.99 -2.71
N ILE A 9 -1.28 9.59 -3.13
CA ILE A 9 -2.31 10.14 -2.25
C ILE A 9 -3.29 9.03 -1.85
N LEU A 10 -3.61 8.94 -0.54
CA LEU A 10 -4.45 7.86 -0.01
C LEU A 10 -5.94 8.00 -0.38
N SER A 11 -6.43 9.22 -0.53
CA SER A 11 -7.82 9.54 -0.85
C SER A 11 -7.88 10.72 -1.80
N PRO A 12 -7.43 10.53 -3.05
CA PRO A 12 -7.37 11.64 -3.98
C PRO A 12 -8.78 11.96 -4.52
N PRO A 13 -9.03 13.23 -4.92
CA PRO A 13 -10.38 13.68 -5.23
C PRO A 13 -10.92 13.05 -6.52
N LEU A 14 -12.11 12.48 -6.47
CA LEU A 14 -12.76 11.89 -7.64
C LEU A 14 -12.89 12.92 -8.78
N PRO A 15 -12.72 12.51 -10.05
CA PRO A 15 -12.93 13.41 -11.17
C PRO A 15 -14.40 13.84 -11.26
N THR A 16 -14.63 15.09 -11.68
CA THR A 16 -15.95 15.75 -11.67
C THR A 16 -17.01 15.06 -12.53
N ASN A 17 -16.61 14.56 -13.70
CA ASN A 17 -17.52 13.89 -14.64
C ASN A 17 -17.21 12.40 -14.66
N LEU A 18 -17.83 11.62 -13.78
CA LEU A 18 -17.57 10.17 -13.65
C LEU A 18 -18.22 9.34 -14.76
N VAL A 19 -19.39 9.77 -15.24
CA VAL A 19 -20.25 9.04 -16.15
C VAL A 19 -20.73 9.97 -17.27
N LEU A 20 -20.80 9.44 -18.49
CA LEU A 20 -21.24 10.14 -19.70
C LEU A 20 -22.45 9.39 -20.27
N SER A 21 -23.58 10.09 -20.40
CA SER A 21 -24.84 9.53 -20.93
C SER A 21 -24.99 9.66 -22.45
N ASP A 22 -24.47 10.76 -23.03
CA ASP A 22 -24.79 11.15 -24.42
C ASP A 22 -23.61 10.99 -25.40
N VAL A 23 -22.51 10.37 -24.96
CA VAL A 23 -21.28 10.31 -25.76
C VAL A 23 -21.06 8.91 -26.33
N ARG A 24 -20.84 8.84 -27.65
CA ARG A 24 -20.54 7.58 -28.34
C ARG A 24 -19.09 7.18 -28.15
N ILE A 25 -18.85 5.90 -27.89
CA ILE A 25 -17.51 5.30 -27.87
C ILE A 25 -16.86 5.48 -29.25
N ASN A 26 -15.55 5.73 -29.26
CA ASN A 26 -14.77 5.83 -30.49
C ASN A 26 -14.74 4.47 -31.23
N LYS A 27 -15.54 4.34 -32.28
CA LYS A 27 -15.66 3.12 -33.11
C LYS A 27 -14.41 2.80 -33.94
N LYS A 28 -13.42 3.70 -34.01
CA LYS A 28 -12.19 3.47 -34.78
C LYS A 28 -11.30 2.38 -34.17
N ILE A 29 -11.48 2.10 -32.88
CA ILE A 29 -10.72 1.08 -32.16
C ILE A 29 -11.62 -0.15 -32.03
N ASP A 30 -11.28 -1.23 -32.72
CA ASP A 30 -12.04 -2.48 -32.69
C ASP A 30 -11.76 -3.24 -31.38
N ILE A 31 -12.52 -2.92 -30.33
CA ILE A 31 -12.48 -3.60 -29.05
C ILE A 31 -13.88 -4.14 -28.71
N ASN A 32 -13.94 -5.40 -28.33
CA ASN A 32 -15.17 -6.00 -27.82
C ASN A 32 -15.44 -5.53 -26.38
N HIS A 33 -16.27 -4.50 -26.25
CA HIS A 33 -16.62 -3.88 -24.96
C HIS A 33 -17.28 -4.86 -23.99
N ASP A 34 -18.14 -5.77 -24.48
CA ASP A 34 -18.82 -6.74 -23.62
C ASP A 34 -17.84 -7.77 -23.05
N LYS A 35 -16.82 -8.16 -23.83
CA LYS A 35 -15.74 -9.02 -23.34
C LYS A 35 -14.92 -8.32 -22.26
N GLN A 36 -14.55 -7.05 -22.47
CA GLN A 36 -13.79 -6.28 -21.48
C GLN A 36 -14.57 -6.06 -20.18
N LEU A 37 -15.88 -5.80 -20.28
CA LEU A 37 -16.75 -5.65 -19.12
C LEU A 37 -16.87 -6.96 -18.33
N LYS A 38 -16.96 -8.12 -19.01
CA LYS A 38 -16.88 -9.43 -18.36
C LYS A 38 -15.54 -9.64 -17.64
N SER A 39 -14.43 -9.29 -18.30
CA SER A 39 -13.10 -9.35 -17.68
C SER A 39 -13.00 -8.45 -16.45
N LEU A 40 -13.53 -7.23 -16.50
CA LEU A 40 -13.60 -6.34 -15.34
C LEU A 40 -14.41 -6.97 -14.20
N LYS A 41 -15.57 -7.57 -14.48
CA LYS A 41 -16.37 -8.28 -13.48
C LYS A 41 -15.56 -9.39 -12.80
N THR A 42 -14.82 -10.18 -13.57
CA THR A 42 -13.93 -11.21 -13.00
C THR A 42 -12.89 -10.60 -12.06
N TYR A 43 -12.29 -9.46 -12.40
CA TYR A 43 -11.37 -8.77 -11.48
C TYR A 43 -12.04 -8.24 -10.22
N VAL A 44 -13.28 -7.72 -10.32
CA VAL A 44 -14.06 -7.31 -9.15
C VAL A 44 -14.24 -8.49 -8.19
N GLU A 45 -14.69 -9.63 -8.70
CA GLU A 45 -14.90 -10.86 -7.92
C GLU A 45 -13.58 -11.37 -7.32
N LEU A 46 -12.50 -11.42 -8.11
CA LEU A 46 -11.18 -11.86 -7.65
C LEU A 46 -10.60 -10.97 -6.53
N PHE A 47 -10.85 -9.66 -6.59
CA PHE A 47 -10.34 -8.72 -5.58
C PHE A 47 -11.21 -8.71 -4.33
N GLN A 48 -12.50 -9.04 -4.45
CA GLN A 48 -13.39 -9.28 -3.32
C GLN A 48 -13.06 -10.61 -2.60
N ASP A 49 -12.77 -11.70 -3.33
CA ASP A 49 -12.53 -13.02 -2.76
C ASP A 49 -11.09 -13.26 -2.26
N ARG A 50 -10.46 -12.22 -1.68
CA ARG A 50 -9.10 -12.30 -1.10
C ARG A 50 -9.08 -12.85 0.32
N LYS A 51 -9.98 -13.78 0.65
CA LYS A 51 -10.15 -14.28 2.03
C LYS A 51 -8.87 -14.90 2.59
N SER A 52 -8.18 -15.73 1.80
CA SER A 52 -6.93 -16.37 2.23
C SER A 52 -5.86 -15.37 2.63
N PHE A 53 -5.73 -14.25 1.90
CA PHE A 53 -4.77 -13.19 2.25
C PHE A 53 -5.11 -12.56 3.60
N TRP A 54 -6.38 -12.17 3.80
CA TRP A 54 -6.79 -11.51 5.03
C TRP A 54 -6.83 -12.45 6.25
N ILE A 55 -7.01 -13.75 6.04
CA ILE A 55 -6.85 -14.75 7.10
C ILE A 55 -5.39 -14.75 7.62
N GLU A 56 -4.40 -14.77 6.72
CA GLU A 56 -2.99 -14.70 7.14
C GLU A 56 -2.66 -13.40 7.87
N VAL A 57 -3.21 -12.27 7.41
CA VAL A 57 -3.08 -10.98 8.10
C VAL A 57 -3.70 -11.04 9.50
N ALA A 58 -4.87 -11.65 9.65
CA ALA A 58 -5.52 -11.80 10.95
C ALA A 58 -4.70 -12.69 11.90
N VAL A 59 -4.06 -13.75 11.39
CA VAL A 59 -3.15 -14.58 12.19
C VAL A 59 -1.93 -13.77 12.63
N LEU A 60 -1.33 -12.98 11.74
CA LEU A 60 -0.23 -12.07 12.07
C LEU A 60 -0.62 -11.07 13.18
N ASP A 61 -1.81 -10.48 13.09
CA ASP A 61 -2.33 -9.54 14.08
C ASP A 61 -2.54 -10.21 15.45
N ARG A 62 -3.14 -11.40 15.48
CA ARG A 62 -3.32 -12.17 16.73
C ARG A 62 -2.00 -12.54 17.38
N LEU A 63 -1.02 -12.98 16.58
CA LEU A 63 0.32 -13.29 17.08
C LEU A 63 1.00 -12.05 17.65
N HIS A 64 0.91 -10.93 16.94
CA HIS A 64 1.48 -9.68 17.43
C HIS A 64 0.85 -9.26 18.76
N TYR A 65 -0.47 -9.28 18.85
CA TYR A 65 -1.19 -8.92 20.08
C TYR A 65 -0.80 -9.81 21.26
N LYS A 66 -0.77 -11.13 21.07
CA LYS A 66 -0.41 -12.08 22.14
C LYS A 66 1.04 -11.91 22.62
N ASN A 67 1.95 -11.50 21.74
CA ASN A 67 3.38 -11.44 22.03
C ASN A 67 3.89 -10.03 22.34
N ILE A 68 3.03 -9.00 22.38
CA ILE A 68 3.48 -7.61 22.54
C ILE A 68 4.28 -7.40 23.83
N ASN A 69 3.77 -7.87 24.97
CA ASN A 69 4.43 -7.65 26.26
C ASN A 69 5.79 -8.34 26.36
N GLN A 70 5.95 -9.50 25.73
CA GLN A 70 7.21 -10.26 25.76
C GLN A 70 8.20 -9.79 24.70
N GLN A 71 7.72 -9.33 23.55
CA GLN A 71 8.55 -9.12 22.36
C GLN A 71 8.79 -7.64 22.01
N ARG A 72 8.06 -6.69 22.64
CA ARG A 72 8.17 -5.24 22.38
C ARG A 72 9.59 -4.67 22.32
N PRO A 73 10.53 -5.01 23.24
CA PRO A 73 11.86 -4.39 23.21
C PRO A 73 12.71 -4.86 22.01
N PHE A 74 12.36 -5.98 21.38
CA PHE A 74 13.22 -6.57 20.35
C PHE A 74 13.00 -5.93 18.98
N HIS A 75 14.10 -5.64 18.28
CA HIS A 75 14.09 -5.05 16.94
C HIS A 75 13.25 -5.85 15.91
N ARG A 76 13.25 -7.18 16.00
CA ARG A 76 12.41 -8.05 15.14
C ARG A 76 10.91 -7.75 15.28
N PHE A 77 10.47 -7.35 16.47
CA PHE A 77 9.09 -7.01 16.73
C PHE A 77 8.73 -5.65 16.13
N LYS A 78 9.67 -4.71 16.09
CA LYS A 78 9.51 -3.44 15.34
C LYS A 78 9.29 -3.69 13.84
N ARG A 79 9.97 -4.67 13.24
CA ARG A 79 9.73 -5.05 11.83
C ARG A 79 8.34 -5.64 11.61
N SER A 80 7.84 -6.47 12.52
CA SER A 80 6.47 -6.98 12.42
C SER A 80 5.44 -5.85 12.60
N MET A 81 5.72 -4.83 13.42
CA MET A 81 4.89 -3.61 13.50
C MET A 81 4.84 -2.85 12.17
N GLU A 82 5.98 -2.65 11.51
CA GLU A 82 6.02 -2.01 10.19
C GLU A 82 5.17 -2.77 9.18
N LEU A 83 5.33 -4.10 9.11
CA LEU A 83 4.52 -4.96 8.24
C LEU A 83 3.01 -4.76 8.50
N ARG A 84 2.58 -4.73 9.77
CA ARG A 84 1.18 -4.48 10.14
C ARG A 84 0.70 -3.10 9.69
N ARG A 85 1.50 -2.05 9.88
CA ARG A 85 1.18 -0.68 9.41
C ARG A 85 0.96 -0.65 7.90
N LEU A 86 1.83 -1.31 7.13
CA LEU A 86 1.69 -1.41 5.68
C LEU A 86 0.42 -2.18 5.27
N LEU A 87 0.09 -3.28 5.95
CA LEU A 87 -1.12 -4.07 5.70
C LEU A 87 -2.40 -3.27 6.01
N LYS A 88 -2.41 -2.47 7.09
CA LYS A 88 -3.51 -1.54 7.39
C LYS A 88 -3.69 -0.50 6.29
N ARG A 89 -2.58 0.09 5.81
CA ARG A 89 -2.60 1.04 4.68
C ARG A 89 -3.10 0.40 3.39
N LEU A 90 -2.80 -0.88 3.16
CA LEU A 90 -3.32 -1.60 1.99
C LEU A 90 -4.82 -1.81 2.10
N LYS A 91 -5.32 -2.12 3.30
CA LYS A 91 -6.75 -2.25 3.57
C LYS A 91 -7.49 -0.91 3.39
N SER A 92 -6.88 0.20 3.78
CA SER A 92 -7.50 1.53 3.66
C SER A 92 -7.60 2.02 2.22
N LEU A 93 -6.80 1.47 1.28
CA LEU A 93 -6.95 1.78 -0.15
C LEU A 93 -8.27 1.26 -0.76
N GLN A 94 -8.93 0.28 -0.13
CA GLN A 94 -10.24 -0.25 -0.55
C GLN A 94 -10.33 -0.53 -2.06
N ILE A 95 -9.28 -1.11 -2.65
CA ILE A 95 -9.16 -1.32 -4.11
C ILE A 95 -10.32 -2.15 -4.67
N ASN A 96 -10.83 -3.10 -3.90
CA ASN A 96 -12.02 -3.87 -4.26
C ASN A 96 -13.24 -2.96 -4.49
N LYS A 97 -13.46 -1.95 -3.64
CA LYS A 97 -14.55 -0.99 -3.79
C LYS A 97 -14.33 -0.04 -4.96
N GLU A 98 -13.09 0.30 -5.27
CA GLU A 98 -12.78 1.17 -6.42
C GLU A 98 -13.03 0.48 -7.76
N LEU A 99 -12.70 -0.81 -7.88
CA LEU A 99 -13.06 -1.60 -9.06
C LEU A 99 -14.57 -1.79 -9.16
N GLU A 100 -15.25 -2.05 -8.03
CA GLU A 100 -16.70 -2.15 -7.97
C GLU A 100 -17.37 -0.83 -8.37
N ARG A 101 -16.90 0.32 -7.88
CA ARG A 101 -17.35 1.66 -8.29
C ARG A 101 -17.23 1.84 -9.80
N LEU A 102 -16.08 1.49 -10.38
CA LEU A 102 -15.86 1.58 -11.82
C LEU A 102 -16.83 0.65 -12.58
N TYR A 103 -17.03 -0.58 -12.13
CA TYR A 103 -17.95 -1.52 -12.77
C TYR A 103 -19.40 -1.02 -12.74
N ILE A 104 -19.86 -0.53 -11.58
CA ILE A 104 -21.22 -0.03 -11.39
C ILE A 104 -21.48 1.24 -12.22
N SER A 105 -20.44 2.04 -12.51
CA SER A 105 -20.57 3.27 -13.31
C SER A 105 -21.11 3.05 -14.73
N PHE A 106 -21.01 1.84 -15.28
CA PHE A 106 -21.61 1.47 -16.58
C PHE A 106 -23.15 1.39 -16.56
N TRP A 107 -23.75 1.36 -15.36
CA TRP A 107 -25.20 1.35 -15.15
C TRP A 107 -25.71 2.57 -14.38
N ASP A 108 -24.82 3.47 -13.95
CA ASP A 108 -25.13 4.56 -13.01
C ASP A 108 -25.92 4.07 -11.78
N ALA A 109 -25.56 2.87 -11.30
CA ALA A 109 -26.28 2.20 -10.22
C ALA A 109 -25.65 2.50 -8.85
N LYS A 110 -26.38 2.17 -7.78
CA LYS A 110 -25.89 2.28 -6.39
C LYS A 110 -25.28 0.99 -5.85
N SER A 111 -25.54 -0.15 -6.50
CA SER A 111 -25.10 -1.47 -6.04
C SER A 111 -24.92 -2.43 -7.21
N LEU A 112 -24.10 -3.46 -6.99
CA LEU A 112 -23.77 -4.48 -8.00
C LEU A 112 -25.01 -5.27 -8.44
N ASP A 113 -25.96 -5.51 -7.54
CA ASP A 113 -27.21 -6.27 -7.81
C ASP A 113 -28.11 -5.61 -8.87
N LYS A 114 -27.95 -4.31 -9.10
CA LYS A 114 -28.73 -3.56 -10.09
C LYS A 114 -28.12 -3.61 -11.50
N CYS A 115 -26.98 -4.25 -11.67
CA CYS A 115 -26.26 -4.37 -12.95
C CYS A 115 -26.72 -5.61 -13.74
N THR A 116 -28.03 -5.72 -14.01
CA THR A 116 -28.64 -6.90 -14.67
C THR A 116 -29.02 -6.66 -16.13
N SER A 117 -29.28 -5.42 -16.50
CA SER A 117 -29.64 -5.03 -17.88
C SER A 117 -28.40 -4.75 -18.74
N LYS A 118 -28.61 -4.43 -20.02
CA LYS A 118 -27.55 -3.90 -20.88
C LYS A 118 -27.01 -2.60 -20.27
N TRP A 119 -25.69 -2.42 -20.30
CA TRP A 119 -25.05 -1.20 -19.83
C TRP A 119 -25.49 -0.02 -20.70
N ASN A 120 -25.82 1.09 -20.05
CA ASN A 120 -26.39 2.29 -20.69
C ASN A 120 -25.46 3.50 -20.59
N TYR A 121 -24.43 3.41 -19.74
CA TYR A 121 -23.56 4.52 -19.42
C TYR A 121 -22.11 4.18 -19.69
N ILE A 122 -21.32 5.22 -19.94
CA ILE A 122 -19.91 5.13 -20.31
C ILE A 122 -19.12 5.93 -19.28
N PRO A 123 -18.20 5.31 -18.50
CA PRO A 123 -17.34 6.09 -17.62
C PRO A 123 -16.44 7.02 -18.42
N SER A 124 -16.13 8.17 -17.84
CA SER A 124 -15.14 9.06 -18.43
C SER A 124 -13.75 8.45 -18.40
N LYS A 125 -12.91 8.86 -19.36
CA LYS A 125 -11.50 8.47 -19.38
C LYS A 125 -10.79 8.81 -18.06
N GLU A 126 -11.13 9.94 -17.46
CA GLU A 126 -10.58 10.40 -16.19
C GLU A 126 -10.96 9.47 -15.04
N SER A 127 -12.20 8.96 -15.01
CA SER A 127 -12.67 7.98 -14.00
C SER A 127 -11.92 6.65 -14.10
N ILE A 128 -11.58 6.21 -15.32
CA ILE A 128 -10.77 5.00 -15.53
C ILE A 128 -9.32 5.24 -15.10
N GLN A 129 -8.73 6.37 -15.51
CA GLN A 129 -7.37 6.75 -15.12
C GLN A 129 -7.22 6.88 -13.61
N TYR A 130 -8.21 7.45 -12.93
CA TYR A 130 -8.28 7.47 -11.46
C TYR A 130 -8.13 6.05 -10.89
N THR A 131 -8.93 5.09 -11.37
CA THR A 131 -8.85 3.69 -10.91
C THR A 131 -7.49 3.08 -11.21
N MET A 132 -6.89 3.39 -12.36
CA MET A 132 -5.53 2.96 -12.70
C MET A 132 -4.48 3.51 -11.74
N HIS A 133 -4.58 4.77 -11.29
CA HIS A 133 -3.69 5.32 -10.26
C HIS A 133 -3.84 4.61 -8.91
N ARG A 134 -5.07 4.25 -8.53
CA ARG A 134 -5.33 3.45 -7.32
C ARG A 134 -4.63 2.09 -7.42
N LEU A 135 -4.68 1.46 -8.58
CA LEU A 135 -3.97 0.20 -8.86
C LEU A 135 -2.44 0.37 -8.75
N ILE A 136 -1.87 1.46 -9.26
CA ILE A 136 -0.44 1.77 -9.10
C ILE A 136 -0.08 1.89 -7.61
N GLY A 137 -0.85 2.65 -6.84
CA GLY A 137 -0.63 2.82 -5.40
C GLY A 137 -0.67 1.49 -4.64
N ALA A 138 -1.62 0.61 -4.99
CA ALA A 138 -1.72 -0.72 -4.42
C ALA A 138 -0.53 -1.62 -4.77
N ALA A 139 -0.07 -1.61 -6.02
CA ALA A 139 1.09 -2.38 -6.47
C ALA A 139 2.37 -1.95 -5.73
N LEU A 140 2.61 -0.65 -5.59
CA LEU A 140 3.76 -0.11 -4.85
C LEU A 140 3.73 -0.51 -3.39
N LEU A 141 2.56 -0.46 -2.76
CA LEU A 141 2.41 -0.84 -1.36
C LEU A 141 2.63 -2.35 -1.16
N LEU A 142 2.14 -3.19 -2.08
CA LEU A 142 2.40 -4.62 -2.09
C LEU A 142 3.89 -4.95 -2.28
N ASP A 143 4.60 -4.21 -3.13
CA ASP A 143 6.05 -4.38 -3.27
C ASP A 143 6.79 -3.99 -1.99
N LYS A 144 6.36 -2.91 -1.31
CA LYS A 144 6.90 -2.55 0.01
C LYS A 144 6.61 -3.63 1.06
N ILE A 145 5.40 -4.19 1.06
CA ILE A 145 5.02 -5.30 1.95
C ILE A 145 5.89 -6.53 1.68
N LYS A 146 6.14 -6.89 0.43
CA LYS A 146 7.02 -8.00 0.06
C LYS A 146 8.44 -7.84 0.63
N ILE A 147 8.98 -6.62 0.57
CA ILE A 147 10.29 -6.31 1.17
C ILE A 147 10.22 -6.49 2.70
N ALA A 148 9.22 -5.92 3.36
CA ALA A 148 9.05 -6.03 4.82
C ALA A 148 8.86 -7.49 5.29
N LEU A 149 8.11 -8.29 4.52
CA LEU A 149 7.93 -9.73 4.75
C LEU A 149 9.27 -10.48 4.70
N LEU A 150 10.07 -10.20 3.68
CA LEU A 150 11.37 -10.85 3.49
C LEU A 150 12.37 -10.45 4.59
N GLU A 151 12.36 -9.19 5.02
CA GLU A 151 13.17 -8.71 6.13
C GLU A 151 12.73 -9.28 7.49
N THR A 152 11.42 -9.44 7.69
CA THR A 152 10.84 -10.09 8.87
C THR A 152 11.19 -11.57 8.90
N TYR A 153 11.10 -12.26 7.75
CA TYR A 153 11.52 -13.65 7.61
C TYR A 153 13.00 -13.82 7.96
N ARG A 154 13.89 -12.98 7.39
CA ARG A 154 15.33 -13.02 7.69
C ARG A 154 15.62 -12.79 9.16
N ALA A 155 14.97 -11.82 9.79
CA ALA A 155 15.14 -11.55 11.22
C ALA A 155 14.75 -12.75 12.11
N ASN A 156 13.67 -13.46 11.75
CA ASN A 156 13.25 -14.67 12.47
C ASN A 156 14.15 -15.88 12.17
N SER A 157 14.71 -15.98 10.95
CA SER A 157 15.69 -17.01 10.62
C SER A 157 16.99 -16.86 11.42
N THR A 158 17.45 -15.63 11.68
CA THR A 158 18.58 -15.40 12.59
C THR A 158 18.26 -15.84 14.02
N LEU A 159 17.03 -15.63 14.48
CA LEU A 159 16.58 -16.06 15.80
C LEU A 159 16.60 -17.60 15.94
N LEU A 160 16.21 -18.33 14.90
CA LEU A 160 16.30 -19.80 14.89
C LEU A 160 17.72 -20.31 15.11
N LYS A 161 18.73 -19.62 14.56
CA LYS A 161 20.14 -19.99 14.76
C LYS A 161 20.60 -19.80 16.21
N LEU A 162 19.91 -18.94 16.97
CA LEU A 162 20.17 -18.69 18.39
C LEU A 162 19.32 -19.59 19.29
N GLU A 163 18.51 -20.50 18.72
CA GLU A 163 17.66 -21.49 19.42
C GLU A 163 16.64 -20.90 20.42
N HIS A 164 16.41 -19.59 20.38
CA HIS A 164 15.42 -18.92 21.22
C HIS A 164 14.06 -18.82 20.52
N PHE A 165 12.97 -19.10 21.25
CA PHE A 165 11.58 -18.95 20.76
C PHE A 165 11.33 -19.64 19.40
N VAL A 166 11.91 -20.83 19.20
CA VAL A 166 11.94 -21.56 17.92
C VAL A 166 10.55 -21.71 17.30
N SER A 167 9.56 -22.15 18.08
CA SER A 167 8.19 -22.35 17.60
C SER A 167 7.57 -21.05 17.08
N LEU A 168 7.78 -19.93 17.78
CA LEU A 168 7.26 -18.63 17.37
C LEU A 168 7.94 -18.14 16.07
N ALA A 169 9.26 -18.34 15.97
CA ALA A 169 10.03 -17.98 14.79
C ALA A 169 9.58 -18.76 13.54
N ILE A 170 9.35 -20.08 13.67
CA ILE A 170 8.84 -20.92 12.58
C ILE A 170 7.46 -20.43 12.12
N VAL A 171 6.57 -20.10 13.05
CA VAL A 171 5.23 -19.58 12.72
C VAL A 171 5.32 -18.25 11.97
N TYR A 172 6.14 -17.29 12.44
CA TYR A 172 6.35 -16.03 11.75
C TYR A 172 6.91 -16.24 10.34
N MET A 173 7.90 -17.13 10.19
CA MET A 173 8.49 -17.45 8.89
C MET A 173 7.48 -18.09 7.94
N GLY A 174 6.63 -18.99 8.44
CA GLY A 174 5.55 -19.61 7.67
C GLY A 174 4.55 -18.58 7.14
N ILE A 175 4.08 -17.67 8.01
CA ILE A 175 3.16 -16.59 7.63
C ILE A 175 3.82 -15.64 6.62
N CYS A 176 5.08 -15.27 6.86
CA CYS A 176 5.80 -14.38 5.94
C CYS A 176 5.92 -14.99 4.54
N SER A 177 6.23 -16.29 4.44
CA SER A 177 6.31 -17.01 3.17
C SER A 177 4.97 -17.05 2.44
N ARG A 178 3.88 -17.41 3.14
CA ARG A 178 2.53 -17.47 2.58
C ARG A 178 2.05 -16.10 2.11
N LEU A 179 2.17 -15.07 2.95
CA LEU A 179 1.82 -13.69 2.59
C LEU A 179 2.65 -13.19 1.42
N TYR A 180 3.94 -13.53 1.33
CA TYR A 180 4.79 -13.10 0.22
C TYR A 180 4.28 -13.68 -1.11
N LYS A 181 3.94 -14.97 -1.14
CA LYS A 181 3.37 -15.61 -2.34
C LYS A 181 2.04 -14.99 -2.72
N LEU A 182 1.16 -14.74 -1.75
CA LEU A 182 -0.14 -14.11 -2.01
C LEU A 182 0.00 -12.66 -2.50
N CYS A 183 0.93 -11.88 -1.94
CA CYS A 183 1.26 -10.54 -2.44
C CYS A 183 1.73 -10.60 -3.89
N HIS A 184 2.60 -11.55 -4.23
CA HIS A 184 3.10 -11.69 -5.59
C HIS A 184 1.98 -11.99 -6.59
N ILE A 185 1.08 -12.91 -6.26
CA ILE A 185 -0.10 -13.21 -7.09
C ILE A 185 -0.97 -11.95 -7.24
N TRP A 186 -1.18 -11.19 -6.16
CA TRP A 186 -2.00 -9.99 -6.20
C TRP A 186 -1.39 -8.90 -7.10
N VAL A 187 -0.07 -8.67 -7.00
CA VAL A 187 0.61 -7.72 -7.90
C VAL A 187 0.41 -8.09 -9.37
N ASN A 188 0.61 -9.36 -9.74
CA ASN A 188 0.44 -9.78 -11.14
C ASN A 188 -1.00 -9.52 -11.63
N GLN A 189 -2.01 -9.81 -10.79
CA GLN A 189 -3.40 -9.56 -11.14
C GLN A 189 -3.73 -8.05 -11.23
N ILE A 190 -3.06 -7.21 -10.43
CA ILE A 190 -3.14 -5.75 -10.56
C ILE A 190 -2.54 -5.28 -11.89
N GLU A 191 -1.40 -5.84 -12.31
CA GLU A 191 -0.76 -5.50 -13.59
C GLU A 191 -1.64 -5.89 -14.79
N GLU A 192 -2.19 -7.09 -14.80
CA GLU A 192 -3.10 -7.53 -15.84
C GLU A 192 -4.35 -6.65 -15.91
N CYS A 193 -4.94 -6.33 -14.75
CA CYS A 193 -6.10 -5.43 -14.66
C CYS A 193 -5.74 -4.02 -15.17
N TYR A 194 -4.56 -3.50 -14.81
CA TYR A 194 -4.08 -2.20 -15.28
C TYR A 194 -3.93 -2.17 -16.81
N HIS A 195 -3.31 -3.19 -17.40
CA HIS A 195 -3.14 -3.27 -18.87
C HIS A 195 -4.48 -3.39 -19.60
N MET A 196 -5.40 -4.18 -19.06
CA MET A 196 -6.76 -4.28 -19.56
C MET A 196 -7.46 -2.91 -19.51
N LEU A 197 -7.43 -2.22 -18.37
CA LEU A 197 -8.03 -0.90 -18.23
C LEU A 197 -7.37 0.15 -19.12
N TYR A 198 -6.04 0.12 -19.28
CA TYR A 198 -5.34 1.03 -20.18
C TYR A 198 -5.81 0.87 -21.62
N THR A 199 -5.76 -0.35 -22.16
CA THR A 199 -6.19 -0.62 -23.54
C THR A 199 -7.64 -0.22 -23.74
N TRP A 200 -8.50 -0.54 -22.77
CA TRP A 200 -9.90 -0.17 -22.84
C TRP A 200 -10.12 1.35 -22.75
N SER A 201 -9.40 2.05 -21.89
CA SER A 201 -9.49 3.51 -21.65
C SER A 201 -9.27 4.35 -22.91
N THR A 202 -8.52 3.83 -23.90
CA THR A 202 -8.25 4.53 -25.17
C THR A 202 -9.51 4.74 -26.02
N CYS A 203 -10.53 3.90 -25.83
CA CYS A 203 -11.82 4.02 -26.53
C CYS A 203 -12.75 5.07 -25.91
N PHE A 204 -12.50 5.45 -24.65
CA PHE A 204 -13.41 6.29 -23.89
C PHE A 204 -13.15 7.78 -24.15
N PRO A 205 -14.22 8.57 -24.32
CA PRO A 205 -14.11 10.01 -24.45
C PRO A 205 -13.69 10.64 -23.11
N SER A 206 -13.03 11.79 -23.20
CA SER A 206 -12.82 12.65 -22.02
C SER A 206 -14.14 13.29 -21.64
N GLY A 207 -14.43 13.33 -20.33
CA GLY A 207 -15.58 14.05 -19.80
C GLY A 207 -15.37 15.56 -19.71
N LEU A 208 -14.18 16.08 -20.02
CA LEU A 208 -13.78 17.46 -19.82
C LEU A 208 -13.70 18.22 -21.15
N LYS A 209 -14.00 19.52 -21.15
CA LYS A 209 -13.75 20.39 -22.31
C LYS A 209 -12.24 20.56 -22.51
N ASN A 210 -11.78 20.79 -23.75
CA ASN A 210 -10.34 20.88 -24.09
C ASN A 210 -9.52 21.84 -23.18
N LYS A 211 -10.10 22.95 -22.73
CA LYS A 211 -9.42 23.89 -21.82
C LYS A 211 -9.32 23.34 -20.39
N GLU A 212 -10.40 22.74 -19.90
CA GLU A 212 -10.47 22.10 -18.58
C GLU A 212 -9.60 20.86 -18.50
N GLN A 213 -9.50 20.09 -19.59
CA GLN A 213 -8.66 18.91 -19.69
C GLN A 213 -7.17 19.26 -19.56
N LYS A 214 -6.71 20.35 -20.19
CA LYS A 214 -5.33 20.83 -20.04
C LYS A 214 -5.02 21.28 -18.61
N ALA A 215 -5.95 22.01 -17.97
CA ALA A 215 -5.81 22.42 -16.58
C ALA A 215 -5.79 21.22 -15.63
N PHE A 216 -6.68 20.25 -15.86
CA PHE A 216 -6.79 19.02 -15.08
C PHE A 216 -5.51 18.18 -15.18
N ASN A 217 -4.99 17.97 -16.39
CA ASN A 217 -3.74 17.24 -16.62
C ASN A 217 -2.55 17.92 -15.96
N ALA A 218 -2.47 19.26 -16.03
CA ALA A 218 -1.40 20.03 -15.41
C ALA A 218 -1.43 19.98 -13.88
N GLN A 219 -2.61 19.89 -13.28
CA GLN A 219 -2.77 19.89 -11.82
C GLN A 219 -2.60 18.48 -11.21
N HIS A 220 -3.12 17.44 -11.87
CA HIS A 220 -3.34 16.14 -11.22
C HIS A 220 -2.40 15.03 -11.71
N ASN A 221 -1.57 15.24 -12.74
CA ASN A 221 -0.67 14.22 -13.30
C ASN A 221 -1.38 12.89 -13.59
N LEU A 222 -2.66 12.95 -13.99
CA LEU A 222 -3.55 11.79 -14.07
C LEU A 222 -3.34 10.94 -15.33
N GLN A 223 -2.49 11.38 -16.25
CA GLN A 223 -2.22 10.62 -17.46
C GLN A 223 -1.47 9.33 -17.11
N CYS A 224 -2.15 8.20 -17.30
CA CYS A 224 -1.58 6.87 -17.25
C CYS A 224 -1.28 6.38 -18.66
N ASP A 225 -0.02 6.07 -18.92
CA ASP A 225 0.44 5.39 -20.13
C ASP A 225 0.58 3.88 -19.87
N ALA A 226 0.79 3.09 -20.94
CA ALA A 226 0.95 1.63 -20.84
C ALA A 226 2.06 1.23 -19.85
N ASP A 227 3.15 1.99 -19.85
CA ASP A 227 4.36 1.71 -19.08
C ASP A 227 4.43 2.46 -17.74
N THR A 228 3.45 3.30 -17.40
CA THR A 228 3.51 4.11 -16.16
C THR A 228 3.62 3.21 -14.92
N LEU A 229 2.86 2.11 -14.85
CA LEU A 229 2.96 1.17 -13.74
C LEU A 229 4.38 0.56 -13.63
N LYS A 230 4.93 0.10 -14.75
CA LYS A 230 6.26 -0.52 -14.80
C LYS A 230 7.38 0.46 -14.47
N THR A 231 7.31 1.67 -15.01
CA THR A 231 8.31 2.73 -14.79
C THR A 231 8.31 3.17 -13.33
N VAL A 232 7.13 3.43 -12.75
CA VAL A 232 6.98 3.84 -11.34
C VAL A 232 7.47 2.74 -10.39
N ARG A 233 7.13 1.47 -10.65
CA ARG A 233 7.64 0.33 -9.86
C ARG A 233 9.16 0.18 -9.97
N THR A 234 9.72 0.35 -11.18
CA THR A 234 11.17 0.29 -11.42
C THR A 234 11.89 1.42 -10.70
N GLN A 235 11.37 2.65 -10.78
CA GLN A 235 11.91 3.81 -10.08
C GLN A 235 11.83 3.61 -8.56
N TYR A 236 10.72 3.08 -8.05
CA TYR A 236 10.59 2.72 -6.63
C TYR A 236 11.65 1.70 -6.21
N ALA A 237 11.85 0.63 -6.99
CA ALA A 237 12.87 -0.38 -6.72
C ALA A 237 14.29 0.21 -6.73
N GLN A 238 14.62 1.06 -7.70
CA GLN A 238 15.91 1.76 -7.76
C GLN A 238 16.10 2.69 -6.56
N ASN A 239 15.08 3.46 -6.18
CA ASN A 239 15.14 4.35 -5.02
C ASN A 239 15.28 3.56 -3.72
N ALA A 240 14.59 2.42 -3.58
CA ALA A 240 14.73 1.52 -2.45
C ALA A 240 16.12 0.88 -2.38
N LEU A 241 16.75 0.58 -3.53
CA LEU A 241 18.13 0.10 -3.58
C LEU A 241 19.12 1.20 -3.17
N LYS A 242 18.93 2.43 -3.67
CA LYS A 242 19.77 3.60 -3.31
C LYS A 242 19.66 3.96 -1.82
N SER A 243 18.46 3.91 -1.24
CA SER A 243 18.28 4.15 0.20
C SER A 243 18.94 3.05 1.02
N LYS A 244 18.87 1.79 0.58
CA LYS A 244 19.56 0.68 1.25
C LYS A 244 21.09 0.72 1.10
N SER A 245 21.61 1.16 -0.05
CA SER A 245 23.05 1.28 -0.26
C SER A 245 23.64 2.51 0.43
N SER A 246 22.86 3.57 0.63
CA SER A 246 23.28 4.74 1.43
C SER A 246 23.23 4.47 2.94
N ILE A 247 22.40 3.52 3.41
CA ILE A 247 22.49 2.95 4.78
C ILE A 247 23.62 1.90 4.83
N GLN A 248 24.82 2.29 4.35
CA GLN A 248 26.04 1.49 4.42
C GLN A 248 26.74 1.60 5.78
N HIS A 249 26.01 1.89 6.85
CA HIS A 249 26.49 1.52 8.18
C HIS A 249 25.97 0.12 8.50
N LYS A 250 26.90 -0.84 8.45
CA LYS A 250 26.78 -2.06 9.24
C LYS A 250 26.60 -1.60 10.68
N VAL A 251 25.35 -1.48 11.15
CA VAL A 251 25.10 -1.54 12.58
C VAL A 251 25.31 -3.01 12.92
N HIS A 252 26.58 -3.37 13.11
CA HIS A 252 26.95 -4.64 13.71
C HIS A 252 26.15 -4.74 15.01
N LEU A 253 25.68 -5.95 15.35
CA LEU A 253 25.14 -6.22 16.67
C LEU A 253 26.11 -5.74 17.75
N GLU A 254 27.41 -5.80 17.48
CA GLU A 254 28.50 -5.25 18.29
C GLU A 254 28.45 -3.72 18.43
N THR A 255 28.05 -2.96 17.41
CA THR A 255 27.87 -1.50 17.53
C THR A 255 26.65 -1.15 18.38
N TYR A 256 25.57 -1.94 18.27
CA TYR A 256 24.40 -1.78 19.14
C TYR A 256 24.73 -2.15 20.60
N LEU A 257 25.47 -3.25 20.82
CA LEU A 257 25.95 -3.66 22.14
C LEU A 257 27.00 -2.70 22.72
N ALA A 258 27.89 -2.16 21.89
CA ALA A 258 28.87 -1.14 22.28
C ALA A 258 28.21 0.20 22.61
N ASN A 259 27.14 0.56 21.90
CA ASN A 259 26.37 1.76 22.24
C ASN A 259 25.48 1.53 23.46
N GLN A 260 25.03 0.30 23.73
CA GLN A 260 24.29 -0.03 24.94
C GLN A 260 25.17 0.15 26.18
N SER A 261 26.44 -0.30 26.15
CA SER A 261 27.37 -0.07 27.26
C SER A 261 27.71 1.41 27.45
N VAL A 262 27.76 2.21 26.38
CA VAL A 262 27.91 3.67 26.46
C VAL A 262 26.67 4.32 27.10
N VAL A 263 25.46 3.91 26.69
CA VAL A 263 24.20 4.41 27.28
C VAL A 263 24.07 4.03 28.76
N ASP A 264 24.44 2.80 29.11
CA ASP A 264 24.43 2.33 30.50
C ASP A 264 25.50 3.04 31.35
N LYS A 265 26.67 3.35 30.76
CA LYS A 265 27.73 4.13 31.41
C LYS A 265 27.36 5.61 31.57
N VAL A 266 26.61 6.19 30.63
CA VAL A 266 26.06 7.55 30.77
C VAL A 266 25.03 7.59 31.90
N LYS A 267 24.16 6.57 32.01
CA LYS A 267 23.22 6.45 33.14
C LYS A 267 23.93 6.26 34.48
N SER A 268 25.00 5.47 34.53
CA SER A 268 25.79 5.30 35.75
C SER A 268 26.51 6.59 36.13
N MET A 269 27.10 7.30 35.16
CA MET A 269 27.71 8.62 35.40
C MET A 269 26.68 9.64 35.88
N GLN A 270 25.49 9.70 35.28
CA GLN A 270 24.42 10.60 35.74
C GLN A 270 24.00 10.33 37.18
N LYS A 271 23.99 9.05 37.58
CA LYS A 271 23.70 8.63 38.96
C LYS A 271 24.85 8.97 39.93
N GLU A 272 26.09 8.90 39.48
CA GLU A 272 27.30 9.19 40.27
C GLU A 272 27.54 10.69 40.48
N TYR A 273 27.19 11.52 39.48
CA TYR A 273 27.27 12.98 39.58
C TYR A 273 26.04 13.64 40.23
N GLY A 274 25.10 12.85 40.76
CA GLY A 274 23.92 13.38 41.43
C GLY A 274 23.04 14.25 40.53
N ILE A 275 23.11 14.06 39.20
CA ILE A 275 22.23 14.73 38.24
C ILE A 275 20.88 14.02 38.34
N SER A 276 20.12 14.36 39.38
CA SER A 276 18.71 14.05 39.44
C SER A 276 18.03 14.90 38.37
N ASN A 277 17.52 14.27 37.31
CA ASN A 277 16.35 14.83 36.66
C ASN A 277 15.22 14.70 37.69
N GLY A 278 15.11 15.71 38.56
CA GLY A 278 14.14 15.79 39.63
C GLY A 278 12.74 15.92 39.06
N SER A 279 12.13 14.76 38.80
CA SER A 279 10.70 14.53 38.91
C SER A 279 10.50 13.02 39.08
N ASP A 280 10.72 12.53 40.29
CA ASP A 280 10.37 11.16 40.68
C ASP A 280 8.88 11.10 41.08
N SER A 281 8.18 10.21 40.37
CA SER A 281 7.05 9.37 40.79
C SER A 281 5.80 10.03 41.38
N GLU A 282 4.79 10.23 40.54
CA GLU A 282 3.59 9.36 40.46
C GLU A 282 2.80 9.81 39.21
N ASP A 283 2.34 8.85 38.40
CA ASP A 283 1.53 9.05 37.19
C ASP A 283 2.24 9.58 35.92
N ILE A 284 2.78 8.65 35.11
CA ILE A 284 2.89 8.84 33.66
C ILE A 284 2.20 7.64 33.01
N GLY A 285 0.88 7.67 33.02
CA GLY A 285 0.12 7.22 31.87
C GLY A 285 0.57 7.96 30.61
N GLU A 286 0.39 7.32 29.46
CA GLU A 286 0.22 7.96 28.14
C GLU A 286 1.06 9.22 27.88
N ASP A 287 2.30 9.05 27.41
CA ASP A 287 2.87 9.85 26.31
C ASP A 287 4.39 9.66 26.19
N MET A 288 4.78 8.65 25.42
CA MET A 288 5.98 8.75 24.61
C MET A 288 5.75 8.02 23.30
N MET A 289 5.29 8.85 22.36
CA MET A 289 5.18 8.64 20.92
C MET A 289 4.14 7.62 20.48
N ASP A 290 2.90 8.07 20.51
CA ASP A 290 2.17 8.22 19.26
C ASP A 290 3.12 8.68 18.15
N PHE A 291 3.50 7.71 17.33
CA PHE A 291 3.99 7.94 15.98
C PHE A 291 2.78 7.83 15.04
N GLU A 292 1.68 8.47 15.44
CA GLU A 292 0.61 8.95 14.58
C GLU A 292 0.83 10.46 14.43
N ASP A 293 0.71 10.93 13.19
CA ASP A 293 0.76 12.35 12.81
C ASP A 293 2.13 13.06 12.77
N LEU A 294 2.95 12.67 11.79
CA LEU A 294 3.68 13.68 11.02
C LEU A 294 2.91 13.93 9.72
N GLY A 295 1.86 14.74 9.83
CA GLY A 295 1.76 15.97 9.07
C GLY A 295 1.77 15.77 7.56
N GLU A 296 0.57 15.72 7.02
CA GLU A 296 0.22 16.50 5.84
C GLU A 296 1.11 17.74 5.68
N VAL A 297 1.94 17.74 4.64
CA VAL A 297 2.26 18.99 3.94
C VAL A 297 1.27 19.08 2.80
N ILE A 298 0.05 19.52 3.13
CA ILE A 298 -0.85 20.16 2.17
C ILE A 298 -0.41 21.63 2.18
N GLU A 299 0.38 22.02 1.19
CA GLU A 299 0.49 23.43 0.83
C GLU A 299 -0.86 23.88 0.26
N ARG A 300 -1.35 25.00 0.81
CA ARG A 300 -2.54 25.73 0.34
C ARG A 300 -2.40 26.19 -1.10
#